data_AF-A0A5P8JPV4-F1
#
_entry.id   AF-A0A5P8JPV4-F1
#
_cell.length_a   1.000
_cell.length_b   1.000
_cell.length_c   1.000
_cell.angle_alpha   90.00
_cell.angle_beta   90.00
_cell.angle_gamma   90.00
#
_symmetry.space_group_name_H-M   'P 1'
#
loop_
_entity.id
_entity.type
_entity.pdbx_description
1 polymer ?
#
loop_
_entity_poly.entity_id
_entity_poly.type
_entity_poly.pdbx_seq_one_letter_code
_entity_poly.pdbx_strand_id
1 'polypeptide(L)' 'MKLVNITMPTASKYGTFQIEGMDATYFRFDKQDGKFVLERDFFVVAERDANQRQHPMSQAMYNDLQSELSHSISANEK' A
#
# COMPACT_ATOMS: atom_id res chain seq x y z
N MET A 1 -7.23 -8.44 -6.46
CA MET A 1 -6.12 -7.89 -7.30
C MET A 1 -4.83 -8.53 -6.81
N LYS A 2 -3.69 -8.45 -7.50
CA LYS A 2 -2.46 -9.07 -6.97
C LYS A 2 -1.50 -8.03 -6.43
N LEU A 3 -1.17 -8.12 -5.14
CA LEU A 3 -0.13 -7.30 -4.53
C LEU A 3 1.24 -7.90 -4.82
N VAL A 4 2.18 -7.04 -5.20
CA VAL A 4 3.56 -7.41 -5.53
C VAL A 4 4.54 -6.45 -4.85
N ASN A 5 5.82 -6.83 -4.78
CA ASN A 5 6.90 -6.03 -4.20
C ASN A 5 6.59 -5.50 -2.78
N ILE A 6 5.95 -6.35 -1.96
CA ILE A 6 5.56 -6.01 -0.59
C ILE A 6 6.82 -5.89 0.27
N THR A 7 6.99 -4.72 0.89
CA THR A 7 8.02 -4.43 1.89
C THR A 7 7.32 -4.11 3.21
N MET A 8 7.68 -4.82 4.28
CA MET A 8 7.05 -4.67 5.59
C MET A 8 7.43 -3.33 6.26
N PRO A 9 6.52 -2.71 7.03
CA PRO A 9 6.83 -1.52 7.81
C PRO A 9 7.87 -1.81 8.89
N THR A 10 8.60 -0.77 9.28
CA THR A 10 9.52 -0.76 10.42
C THR A 10 9.13 0.36 11.38
N ALA A 11 9.74 0.43 12.56
CA ALA A 11 9.46 1.48 13.53
C ALA A 11 9.67 2.93 13.03
N SER A 12 10.35 3.13 11.90
CA SER A 12 10.65 4.46 11.34
C SER A 12 10.21 4.65 9.88
N LYS A 13 9.66 3.59 9.24
CA LYS A 13 9.30 3.63 7.82
C LYS A 13 8.02 2.85 7.57
N TYR A 14 7.15 3.44 6.76
CA TYR A 14 5.99 2.75 6.20
C TYR A 14 6.39 1.52 5.41
N GLY A 15 5.52 0.51 5.46
CA GLY A 15 5.54 -0.59 4.52
C GLY A 15 5.00 -0.11 3.18
N THR A 16 5.43 -0.77 2.11
CA THR A 16 5.01 -0.42 0.76
C THR A 16 4.65 -1.66 -0.03
N PHE A 17 3.71 -1.54 -0.95
CA PHE A 17 3.46 -2.55 -1.97
C PHE A 17 3.06 -1.91 -3.28
N GLN A 18 3.02 -2.72 -4.33
CA GLN A 18 2.54 -2.34 -5.66
C GLN A 18 1.44 -3.30 -6.11
N ILE A 19 0.71 -2.93 -7.15
CA ILE A 19 -0.26 -3.81 -7.80
C ILE A 19 0.38 -4.35 -9.07
N GLU A 20 0.22 -5.65 -9.34
CA GLU A 20 0.70 -6.27 -10.59
C GLU A 20 0.14 -5.51 -11.81
N GLY A 21 1.02 -5.00 -12.68
CA GLY A 21 0.66 -4.17 -13.83
C GLY A 21 0.63 -2.65 -13.55
N MET A 22 0.95 -2.21 -12.32
CA MET A 22 1.07 -0.79 -11.94
C MET A 22 2.46 -0.50 -11.34
N ASP A 23 3.51 -0.75 -12.11
CA ASP A 23 4.90 -0.71 -11.62
C ASP A 23 5.40 0.69 -11.21
N ALA A 24 4.71 1.74 -11.66
CA ALA A 24 4.99 3.12 -11.27
C ALA A 24 4.22 3.56 -10.02
N THR A 25 3.34 2.73 -9.46
CA THR A 25 2.48 3.10 -8.34
C THR A 25 2.85 2.32 -7.09
N TYR A 26 2.91 3.02 -5.96
CA TYR A 26 3.22 2.48 -4.64
C TYR A 26 2.17 2.91 -3.63
N PHE A 27 1.76 1.96 -2.81
CA PHE A 27 0.81 2.14 -1.72
C PHE A 27 1.54 1.96 -0.41
N ARG A 28 1.20 2.78 0.59
CA ARG A 28 1.81 2.75 1.91
C ARG A 28 0.88 2.17 2.94
N PHE A 29 1.45 1.44 3.89
CA PHE A 29 0.71 0.92 5.03
C PHE A 29 1.60 0.91 6.27
N ASP A 30 1.00 0.87 7.45
CA ASP A 30 1.69 0.77 8.72
C ASP A 30 1.07 -0.30 9.62
N LYS A 31 1.76 -0.67 10.70
CA LYS A 31 1.24 -1.57 11.72
C LYS A 31 0.59 -0.77 12.86
N GLN A 32 -0.73 -0.80 12.95
CA GLN A 32 -1.52 -0.15 14.00
C GLN A 32 -2.25 -1.21 14.82
N ASP A 33 -2.09 -1.20 16.14
CA ASP A 33 -2.73 -2.16 17.06
C ASP A 33 -2.59 -3.63 16.63
N GLY A 34 -1.41 -3.98 16.11
CA GLY A 34 -1.12 -5.34 15.64
C GLY A 34 -1.62 -5.66 14.23
N LYS A 35 -2.34 -4.76 13.56
CA LYS A 35 -2.90 -4.95 12.21
C LYS A 35 -2.17 -4.08 11.19
N PHE A 36 -2.05 -4.57 9.96
CA PHE A 36 -1.51 -3.79 8.85
C PHE A 36 -2.62 -2.94 8.22
N VAL A 37 -2.45 -1.62 8.24
CA VAL A 37 -3.45 -0.63 7.84
C VAL A 37 -2.90 0.25 6.73
N LEU A 38 -3.61 0.28 5.60
CA LEU A 38 -3.30 1.11 4.45
C LEU A 38 -3.48 2.59 4.77
N GLU A 39 -2.61 3.44 4.23
CA GLU A 39 -2.76 4.89 4.27
C GLU A 39 -4.00 5.30 3.45
N ARG A 40 -4.93 6.04 4.04
CA ARG A 40 -6.27 6.27 3.46
C ARG A 40 -6.31 7.32 2.35
N ASP A 41 -5.43 8.31 2.45
CA ASP A 41 -5.68 9.58 1.76
C ASP A 41 -5.13 9.59 0.34
N PHE A 42 -3.98 8.95 0.10
CA PHE A 42 -3.32 8.99 -1.20
C PHE A 42 -2.49 7.74 -1.50
N PHE A 43 -2.12 7.59 -2.77
CA PHE A 43 -1.07 6.70 -3.23
C PHE A 43 0.04 7.48 -3.93
N VAL A 44 1.21 6.86 -4.07
CA VAL A 44 2.41 7.51 -4.63
C VAL A 44 2.67 6.96 -6.03
N VAL A 45 2.80 7.84 -7.03
CA VAL A 45 3.23 7.51 -8.39
C VAL A 45 4.66 7.98 -8.59
N ALA A 46 5.47 7.18 -9.29
CA ALA A 46 6.85 7.47 -9.67
C ALA A 46 6.88 8.53 -10.77
N GLU A 47 6.62 9.78 -10.39
CA GLU A 47 6.69 10.94 -11.27
C GLU A 47 7.96 11.75 -11.06
N ARG A 48 8.41 12.44 -12.12
CA ARG A 48 9.61 13.31 -12.05
C ARG A 48 9.39 14.48 -11.10
N ASP A 49 8.21 15.09 -11.12
CA ASP A 49 7.84 16.18 -10.22
C ASP A 49 7.40 15.61 -8.87
N ALA A 50 8.08 16.00 -7.79
CA ALA A 50 7.77 15.53 -6.44
C ALA A 50 6.39 15.98 -5.95
N ASN A 51 5.89 17.13 -6.42
CA ASN A 51 4.60 17.68 -6.01
C ASN A 51 3.41 16.97 -6.66
N GLN A 52 3.65 16.18 -7.72
CA GLN A 52 2.62 15.47 -8.46
C GLN A 52 2.57 13.97 -8.13
N ARG A 53 3.43 13.50 -7.21
CA ARG A 53 3.51 12.07 -6.88
C ARG A 53 2.31 11.56 -6.09
N GLN A 54 1.65 12.40 -5.29
CA GLN A 54 0.56 11.95 -4.42
C GLN A 54 -0.78 12.16 -5.10
N HIS A 55 -1.52 11.07 -5.26
CA HIS A 55 -2.83 11.06 -5.90
C HIS A 55 -3.90 10.58 -4.92
N PRO A 56 -5.08 11.22 -4.87
CA PRO A 56 -6.11 10.85 -3.93
C PRO A 56 -6.65 9.44 -4.20
N MET A 57 -6.93 8.72 -3.13
CA MET A 57 -7.51 7.37 -3.22
C MET A 57 -9.02 7.41 -2.95
N SER A 58 -9.79 6.74 -3.79
CA SER A 58 -11.23 6.60 -3.55
C SER A 58 -11.50 5.61 -2.41
N GLN A 59 -12.64 5.78 -1.72
CA GLN A 59 -13.03 4.86 -0.64
C GLN A 59 -13.17 3.40 -1.11
N ALA A 60 -13.67 3.18 -2.32
CA ALA A 60 -13.79 1.85 -2.91
C ALA A 60 -12.41 1.21 -3.11
N MET A 61 -11.48 1.96 -3.71
CA MET A 61 -10.10 1.51 -3.93
C MET A 61 -9.40 1.20 -2.61
N TYR A 62 -9.56 2.07 -1.60
CA TYR A 62 -9.04 1.82 -0.26
C TYR A 62 -9.57 0.51 0.33
N ASN A 63 -10.89 0.28 0.27
CA ASN A 63 -11.51 -0.91 0.85
C ASN A 63 -10.99 -2.19 0.18
N ASP A 64 -10.90 -2.19 -1.15
CA ASP A 64 -10.41 -3.34 -1.91
C ASP A 64 -8.94 -3.62 -1.59
N LEU A 65 -8.11 -2.58 -1.54
CA LEU A 65 -6.67 -2.71 -1.22
C LEU A 65 -6.43 -3.14 0.22
N GLN A 66 -7.17 -2.60 1.19
CA GLN A 66 -7.05 -2.98 2.59
C GLN A 66 -7.43 -4.44 2.80
N SER A 67 -8.47 -4.91 2.10
CA SER A 67 -8.89 -6.31 2.13
C SER A 67 -7.77 -7.23 1.59
N GLU A 68 -7.23 -6.89 0.42
CA GLU A 68 -6.16 -7.67 -0.22
C GLU A 68 -4.86 -7.66 0.59
N LEU A 69 -4.50 -6.52 1.20
CA LEU A 69 -3.33 -6.39 2.08
C LEU A 69 -3.44 -7.33 3.28
N SER A 70 -4.62 -7.36 3.91
CA SER A 70 -4.88 -8.21 5.07
C SER A 70 -4.79 -9.69 4.70
N HIS A 71 -5.31 -10.06 3.52
CA HIS A 71 -5.22 -11.43 2.99
C HIS A 71 -3.77 -11.82 2.65
N SER A 72 -3.05 -10.97 1.93
CA SER A 72 -1.69 -11.25 1.44
C SER A 72 -0.68 -11.43 2.58
N ILE A 73 -0.76 -10.60 3.62
CA ILE A 73 0.17 -10.71 4.76
C ILE A 73 -0.17 -11.93 5.61
N SER A 74 -1.45 -12.20 5.86
CA SER A 74 -1.87 -13.40 6.62
C SER A 74 -1.48 -14.71 5.92
N ALA A 75 -1.43 -14.71 4.59
CA ALA A 75 -0.97 -15.86 3.81
C ALA A 75 0.55 -16.09 3.90
N ASN A 76 1.34 -15.03 4.11
CA ASN A 76 2.80 -15.10 4.26
C ASN A 76 3.25 -15.43 5.70
N GLU A 77 2.39 -15.31 6.71
CA GLU A 77 2.68 -15.68 8.10
C GLU A 77 2.40 -17.17 8.42
N LYS A 78 2.04 -17.99 7.42
CA LYS A 78 1.88 -19.46 7.53
C LYS A 78 3.05 -20.21 6.91
#